data_AF-A0A6P0T318-F1
#
_entry.id   AF-A0A6P0T318-F1
#
_cell.length_a   1.000
_cell.length_b   1.000
_cell.length_c   1.000
_cell.angle_alpha   90.00
_cell.angle_beta   90.00
_cell.angle_gamma   90.00
#
_symmetry.space_group_name_H-M   'P 1'
#
loop_
_entity.id
_entity.type
_entity.pdbx_description
1 polymer ?
#
loop_
_entity_poly.entity_id
_entity_poly.type
_entity_poly.pdbx_seq_one_letter_code
_entity_poly.pdbx_strand_id
1 'polypeptide(L)' 'VEYTNRYGQCQRQQLTDFVARIFQHEYDHLEGIVFLDRVESTQEMMTEEEYQKQIINNL' A
#
# COMPACT_ATOMS: atom_id res chain seq x y z
N VAL A 1 -1.18 -14.25 6.68
CA VAL A 1 -2.53 -13.65 6.67
C VAL A 1 -3.57 -14.76 6.70
N GLU A 2 -4.70 -14.50 7.34
CA GLU A 2 -5.86 -15.41 7.38
C GLU A 2 -7.11 -14.62 6.98
N TYR A 3 -7.92 -15.17 6.09
CA TYR A 3 -9.13 -14.49 5.59
C TYR A 3 -10.13 -15.52 5.05
N THR A 4 -11.38 -15.09 4.94
CA THR A 4 -12.45 -15.89 4.33
C THR A 4 -12.60 -15.50 2.87
N ASN A 5 -12.53 -16.49 1.97
CA ASN A 5 -12.75 -16.22 0.55
C ASN A 5 -14.25 -16.00 0.25
N ARG A 6 -14.58 -15.60 -0.99
CA ARG A 6 -15.97 -15.33 -1.42
C ARG A 6 -16.94 -16.52 -1.32
N TYR A 7 -16.44 -17.72 -1.07
CA TYR A 7 -17.22 -18.95 -0.90
C TYR A 7 -17.36 -19.36 0.58
N GLY A 8 -16.92 -18.51 1.52
CA GLY A 8 -17.00 -18.79 2.96
C GLY A 8 -15.88 -19.69 3.49
N GLN A 9 -14.86 -19.99 2.69
CA GLN A 9 -13.79 -20.89 3.10
C GLN A 9 -12.63 -20.09 3.73
N CYS A 10 -12.17 -20.53 4.89
CA CYS A 10 -10.98 -19.96 5.53
C CYS A 10 -9.72 -20.30 4.72
N GLN A 11 -8.89 -19.29 4.49
CA GLN A 11 -7.61 -19.38 3.79
C GLN A 11 -6.52 -18.87 4.71
N ARG A 12 -5.39 -19.57 4.75
CA ARG A 12 -4.19 -19.12 5.47
C ARG A 12 -2.99 -19.20 4.53
N GLN A 13 -2.32 -18.07 4.34
CA GLN A 13 -1.17 -17.97 3.44
C GLN A 13 -0.11 -17.02 3.98
N GLN A 14 1.14 -17.27 3.59
CA GLN A 14 2.24 -16.32 3.76
C GLN A 14 2.47 -15.63 2.42
N LEU A 15 2.41 -14.30 2.44
CA LEU A 15 2.63 -13.46 1.26
C LEU A 15 4.00 -12.81 1.40
N THR A 16 4.70 -12.65 0.29
CA THR A 16 5.99 -11.95 0.22
C THR A 16 5.97 -10.85 -0.84
N ASP A 17 7.02 -10.04 -0.82
CA ASP A 17 7.33 -9.06 -1.86
C ASP A 17 6.17 -8.09 -2.13
N PHE A 18 5.87 -7.85 -3.41
CA PHE A 18 4.87 -6.90 -3.84
C PHE A 18 3.46 -7.25 -3.36
N VAL A 19 3.11 -8.54 -3.38
CA VAL A 19 1.77 -9.01 -2.98
C VAL A 19 1.56 -8.82 -1.47
N ALA A 20 2.60 -9.01 -0.67
CA ALA A 20 2.52 -8.71 0.77
C ALA A 20 2.22 -7.23 1.02
N ARG A 21 2.85 -6.32 0.26
CA ARG A 21 2.63 -4.88 0.40
C ARG A 21 1.20 -4.47 0.03
N ILE A 22 0.68 -4.98 -1.09
CA ILE A 22 -0.72 -4.74 -1.49
C ILE A 22 -1.67 -5.22 -0.41
N PHE A 23 -1.49 -6.45 0.08
CA PHE A 23 -2.41 -7.00 1.08
C PHE A 23 -2.44 -6.15 2.36
N GLN A 24 -1.27 -5.69 2.83
CA GLN A 24 -1.18 -4.81 3.99
C GLN A 24 -1.86 -3.45 3.74
N HIS A 25 -1.67 -2.85 2.56
CA HIS A 25 -2.33 -1.60 2.18
C HIS A 25 -3.86 -1.72 2.19
N GLU A 26 -4.40 -2.77 1.57
CA GLU A 26 -5.85 -2.98 1.54
C GLU A 26 -6.42 -3.30 2.94
N TYR A 27 -5.64 -3.98 3.77
CA TYR A 27 -6.02 -4.24 5.16
C TYR A 27 -6.09 -2.94 5.97
N ASP A 28 -5.12 -2.03 5.80
CA ASP A 28 -5.12 -0.73 6.47
C ASP A 28 -6.39 0.08 6.19
N HIS A 29 -6.91 0.02 4.95
CA HIS A 29 -8.18 0.68 4.62
C HIS A 29 -9.37 0.13 5.40
N LEU A 30 -9.35 -1.15 5.81
CA LEU A 30 -10.40 -1.72 6.67
C LEU A 30 -10.37 -1.14 8.09
N GLU A 31 -9.20 -0.71 8.54
CA GLU A 31 -8.98 -0.03 9.82
C GLU A 31 -9.11 1.50 9.71
N GLY A 32 -9.43 2.02 8.51
CA GLY A 32 -9.51 3.45 8.24
C GLY A 32 -8.16 4.17 8.18
N ILE A 33 -7.06 3.42 8.05
CA ILE A 33 -5.69 3.94 7.93
C ILE A 33 -5.38 4.13 6.45
N VAL A 34 -4.98 5.33 6.07
CA VAL A 34 -4.47 5.61 4.72
C VAL A 34 -2.95 5.67 4.71
N PHE A 35 -2.35 5.56 3.53
CA PHE A 35 -0.89 5.57 3.38
C PHE A 35 -0.20 6.71 4.14
N LEU A 36 -0.78 7.91 4.10
CA LEU A 36 -0.24 9.10 4.75
C LEU A 36 -0.09 8.96 6.28
N ASP A 37 -0.94 8.16 6.92
CA ASP A 37 -0.89 7.93 8.36
C ASP A 37 0.33 7.08 8.78
N ARG A 38 0.94 6.36 7.83
CA ARG A 38 2.13 5.52 8.05
C ARG A 38 3.43 6.16 7.56
N VAL A 39 3.39 7.34 6.96
CA VAL A 39 4.59 8.04 6.50
C VAL A 39 5.22 8.78 7.68
N GLU A 40 6.46 8.45 8.02
CA GLU A 40 7.18 9.07 9.15
C GLU A 40 7.62 10.52 8.86
N SER A 41 7.87 10.86 7.59
CA SER A 41 8.27 12.19 7.17
C SER A 41 7.62 12.62 5.85
N THR A 42 7.10 13.83 5.82
CA THR A 42 6.61 14.48 4.60
C THR A 42 7.69 14.65 3.53
N GLN A 43 8.97 14.50 3.86
CA GLN A 43 10.07 14.49 2.87
C GLN A 43 10.07 13.26 1.96
N GLU A 44 9.41 12.17 2.38
CA GLU A 44 9.20 10.99 1.53
C GLU A 44 7.96 11.13 0.65
N MET A 45 7.18 12.19 0.85
CA MET A 45 6.02 12.50 0.03
C MET A 45 6.45 13.41 -1.11
N MET A 46 6.10 13.00 -2.33
CA MET A 46 6.21 13.85 -3.49
C MET A 46 4.85 13.87 -4.18
N THR A 47 4.36 15.06 -4.45
CA THR A 47 3.13 15.21 -5.24
C THR A 47 3.37 14.75 -6.67
N GLU A 48 2.30 14.37 -7.38
CA GLU A 48 2.38 14.01 -8.79
C GLU A 48 3.04 15.13 -9.62
N GLU A 49 2.69 16.40 -9.34
CA GLU A 49 3.26 17.55 -10.04
C GLU A 49 4.77 17.69 -9.80
N GLU A 50 5.23 17.46 -8.57
CA GLU A 50 6.66 17.44 -8.24
C GLU A 50 7.39 16.26 -8.87
N TYR A 51 6.78 15.07 -8.89
CA TYR A 51 7.33 13.88 -9.55
C TYR A 51 7.55 14.12 -11.05
N GLN A 52 6.54 14.68 -11.73
CA GLN A 52 6.64 15.04 -13.15
C GLN A 52 7.77 16.04 -13.41
N LYS A 53 7.91 17.07 -12.55
CA LYS A 53 8.96 18.08 -12.68
C LYS A 53 10.36 17.54 -12.39
N GLN A 54 10.53 16.71 -11.38
CA GLN A 54 11.86 16.32 -10.89
C GLN A 54 12.40 15.02 -11.49
N ILE A 55 11.52 14.10 -11.93
CA ILE A 55 11.91 12.78 -12.42
C ILE A 55 11.64 12.65 -13.92
N ILE A 56 10.43 12.98 -14.40
CA ILE A 56 10.05 12.79 -15.81
C ILE A 56 10.70 13.85 -16.71
N ASN A 57 10.67 15.12 -16.31
CA ASN A 57 11.28 16.21 -17.10
C ASN A 57 12.82 16.27 -17.02
N ASN A 58 13.43 15.48 -16.13
CA ASN A 58 14.89 15.35 -16.00
C ASN A 58 15.44 14.04 -16.63
N LEU A 59 14.58 13.26 -17.28
CA LEU A 59 14.94 12.12 -18.14
C LEU A 59 14.94 12.57 -19.62
#